data_AF-A0AAD2ECJ9-F1
#
_entry.id   AF-A0AAD2ECJ9-F1
#
_cell.length_a   1.000
_cell.length_b   1.000
_cell.length_c   1.000
_cell.angle_alpha   90.00
_cell.angle_beta   90.00
_cell.angle_gamma   90.00
#
_symmetry.space_group_name_H-M   'P 1'
#
loop_
_entity.id
_entity.type
_entity.pdbx_description
1 polymer ?
#
loop_
_entity_poly.entity_id
_entity_poly.type
_entity_poly.pdbx_seq_one_letter_code
_entity_poly.pdbx_strand_id
1 'polypeptide(L)'
;MRLMEGEHVGPFNLGNPGEFTMLELAQVVQETIDPNAKMEFRPNTEDDPHKSKPDISKAKELLGWEPKVPLRKGLPMMVTDFSQRIFGDHKERESSTST
;
A
#
# COMPACT_ATOMS: atom_id res chain seq x y z
N MET A 1 0.25 20.66 -6.86
CA MET A 1 1.06 19.74 -6.03
C MET A 1 1.40 20.40 -4.68
N ARG A 2 0.50 20.39 -3.68
CA ARG A 2 0.57 21.30 -2.50
C ARG A 2 1.81 21.19 -1.61
N LEU A 3 2.42 20.00 -1.48
CA LEU A 3 3.67 19.85 -0.72
C LEU A 3 4.88 20.41 -1.50
N MET A 4 4.97 20.09 -2.80
CA MET A 4 6.11 20.47 -3.64
C MET A 4 6.07 21.94 -4.09
N GLU A 5 4.86 22.50 -4.20
CA GLU A 5 4.62 23.89 -4.62
C GLU A 5 4.35 24.83 -3.44
N GLY A 6 4.47 24.35 -2.20
CA GLY A 6 4.20 25.13 -0.99
C GLY A 6 5.44 25.85 -0.48
N GLU A 7 5.25 26.92 0.28
CA GLU A 7 6.33 27.66 0.96
C GLU A 7 6.68 27.07 2.35
N HIS A 8 6.11 25.91 2.69
CA HIS A 8 6.28 25.32 4.01
C HIS A 8 7.66 24.67 4.17
N VAL A 9 8.44 25.16 5.12
CA VAL A 9 9.75 24.61 5.47
C VAL A 9 9.62 23.49 6.50
N GLY A 10 10.48 22.47 6.36
CA GLY A 10 10.61 21.35 7.29
C GLY A 10 9.77 20.12 6.93
N PRO A 11 9.91 19.01 7.69
CA PRO A 11 9.34 17.73 7.32
C PRO A 11 7.81 17.72 7.42
N PHE A 12 7.21 16.86 6.61
CA PHE A 12 5.80 16.50 6.66
C PHE A 12 5.68 14.99 6.68
N ASN A 13 4.94 14.45 7.64
CA ASN A 13 4.57 13.04 7.62
C ASN A 13 3.41 12.85 6.63
N LEU A 14 3.63 12.00 5.62
CA LEU A 14 2.59 11.53 4.72
C LEU A 14 2.44 10.03 4.92
N GLY A 15 1.34 9.62 5.52
CA GLY A 15 1.05 8.21 5.73
C GLY A 15 -0.38 7.99 6.18
N ASN A 16 -0.72 6.74 6.43
CA ASN A 16 -2.04 6.37 6.92
C ASN A 16 -2.04 6.31 8.46
N PRO A 17 -2.79 7.19 9.17
CA PRO A 17 -2.91 7.12 10.62
C PRO A 17 -3.87 6.01 11.08
N GLY A 18 -4.60 5.39 10.15
CA GLY A 18 -5.46 4.23 10.42
C GLY A 18 -4.61 3.02 10.78
N GLU A 19 -4.72 2.59 12.03
CA GLU A 19 -3.98 1.46 12.56
C GLU A 19 -4.64 0.13 12.18
N PHE A 20 -3.79 -0.86 11.95
CA PHE A 20 -4.14 -2.27 11.83
C PHE A 20 -2.92 -3.09 12.26
N THR A 21 -3.17 -4.29 12.77
CA THR A 21 -2.14 -5.25 13.15
C THR A 21 -1.60 -5.97 11.92
N MET A 22 -0.43 -6.60 12.05
CA MET A 22 0.12 -7.46 10.99
C MET A 22 -0.81 -8.63 10.67
N LEU A 23 -1.53 -9.14 11.67
CA LEU A 23 -2.53 -10.20 11.49
C LEU A 23 -3.72 -9.71 10.65
N GLU A 24 -4.27 -8.53 10.93
CA GLU A 24 -5.36 -7.95 10.16
C GLU A 24 -4.93 -7.66 8.71
N LEU A 25 -3.70 -7.16 8.50
CA LEU A 25 -3.16 -7.00 7.15
C LEU A 25 -3.09 -8.35 6.42
N ALA A 26 -2.53 -9.38 7.06
CA ALA A 26 -2.40 -10.71 6.47
C ALA A 26 -3.76 -11.34 6.14
N GLN A 27 -4.78 -11.13 6.99
CA GLN A 27 -6.16 -11.56 6.75
C GLN A 27 -6.76 -10.85 5.53
N VAL A 28 -6.61 -9.53 5.41
CA VAL A 28 -7.13 -8.78 4.26
C VAL A 28 -6.43 -9.23 2.97
N VAL A 29 -5.13 -9.54 3.02
CA VAL A 29 -4.38 -10.10 1.88
C VAL A 29 -4.89 -11.49 1.50
N GLN A 30 -5.07 -12.39 2.47
CA GLN A 30 -5.62 -13.72 2.26
C GLN A 30 -7.01 -13.64 1.62
N GLU A 31 -7.93 -12.85 2.18
CA GLU A 31 -9.27 -12.63 1.63
C GLU A 31 -9.26 -12.09 0.20
N THR A 32 -8.28 -11.24 -0.14
CA THR A 32 -8.21 -10.56 -1.44
C THR A 32 -7.56 -11.41 -2.53
N ILE A 33 -6.57 -12.24 -2.19
CA ILE A 33 -5.74 -12.97 -3.16
C ILE A 33 -6.15 -14.45 -3.24
N ASP A 34 -6.11 -15.14 -2.11
CA ASP A 34 -6.47 -16.56 -2.00
C ASP A 34 -6.94 -16.87 -0.58
N PRO A 35 -8.27 -17.04 -0.38
CA PRO A 35 -8.84 -17.38 0.92
C PRO A 35 -8.29 -18.69 1.53
N ASN A 36 -7.66 -19.55 0.73
CA ASN A 36 -7.10 -20.82 1.18
C ASN A 36 -5.60 -20.76 1.50
N ALA A 37 -4.96 -19.60 1.32
CA ALA A 37 -3.54 -19.45 1.62
C ALA A 37 -3.26 -19.75 3.09
N LYS A 38 -2.20 -20.52 3.39
CA LYS A 38 -1.83 -20.86 4.76
C LYS A 38 -1.16 -19.68 5.44
N MET A 39 -1.60 -19.35 6.65
CA MET A 39 -0.95 -18.34 7.50
C MET A 39 0.11 -18.99 8.40
N GLU A 40 1.31 -18.43 8.42
CA GLU A 40 2.42 -18.89 9.28
C GLU A 40 2.91 -17.74 10.17
N PHE A 41 3.13 -18.04 11.45
CA PHE A 41 3.60 -17.09 12.44
C PHE A 41 5.10 -17.27 12.66
N ARG A 42 5.85 -16.18 12.60
CA ARG A 42 7.29 -16.16 12.84
C ARG A 42 7.64 -15.10 13.90
N PRO A 43 8.74 -15.28 14.64
CA PRO A 43 9.22 -14.26 15.56
C PRO A 43 9.48 -12.94 14.81
N ASN A 44 9.23 -11.82 15.48
CA ASN A 44 9.55 -10.50 14.96
C ASN A 44 11.08 -10.31 14.86
N THR A 45 11.56 -9.48 13.94
CA THR A 45 12.97 -9.06 13.94
C THR A 45 13.21 -8.03 15.04
N GLU A 46 14.42 -7.98 15.60
CA GLU A 46 14.75 -7.05 16.70
C GLU A 46 14.58 -5.57 16.31
N ASP A 47 14.82 -5.25 15.03
CA ASP A 47 14.75 -3.88 14.51
C ASP A 47 13.33 -3.42 14.11
N ASP A 48 12.33 -4.31 14.13
CA ASP A 48 11.01 -3.97 13.60
C ASP A 48 10.17 -3.23 14.66
N PRO A 49 9.70 -1.99 14.36
CA PRO A 49 8.91 -1.23 15.31
C PRO A 49 7.55 -1.92 15.54
N HIS A 50 7.25 -2.20 16.80
CA HIS A 50 5.99 -2.84 17.19
C HIS A 50 4.73 -2.05 16.80
N LYS A 51 4.85 -0.72 16.60
CA LYS A 51 3.77 0.16 16.20
C LYS A 51 4.31 1.24 15.26
N SER A 52 3.57 1.50 14.19
CA SER A 52 3.81 2.62 13.29
C SER A 52 2.52 3.39 13.08
N LYS A 53 2.50 4.64 13.54
CA LYS A 53 1.36 5.55 13.40
C LYS A 53 1.88 6.97 13.12
N PRO A 54 1.87 7.42 11.87
CA PRO A 54 2.32 8.77 11.55
C PRO A 54 1.32 9.80 12.07
N ASP A 55 1.81 10.80 12.79
CA ASP A 55 1.04 12.02 13.05
C ASP A 55 1.02 12.87 11.76
N ILE A 56 -0.16 12.98 11.16
CA ILE A 56 -0.38 13.72 9.91
C ILE A 56 -1.09 15.07 10.11
N SER A 57 -1.16 15.59 11.35
CA SER A 57 -1.87 16.84 11.67
C SER A 57 -1.36 18.01 10.82
N LYS A 58 -0.03 18.14 10.68
CA LYS A 58 0.60 19.16 9.83
C LYS A 58 0.17 19.07 8.35
N ALA A 59 0.06 17.85 7.82
CA ALA A 59 -0.37 17.65 6.43
C ALA A 59 -1.85 17.96 6.23
N LYS A 60 -2.69 17.66 7.23
CA LYS A 60 -4.12 18.02 7.21
C LYS A 60 -4.34 19.52 7.26
N GLU A 61 -3.71 20.20 8.22
CA GLU A 61 -3.92 21.62 8.46
C GLU A 61 -3.35 22.50 7.35
N LEU A 62 -2.10 22.24 6.94
CA LEU A 62 -1.38 23.15 6.04
C LEU A 62 -1.55 22.77 4.56
N LEU A 63 -1.70 21.47 4.27
CA LEU A 63 -1.83 21.00 2.88
C LEU A 63 -3.27 20.60 2.54
N GLY A 64 -4.19 20.53 3.51
CA GLY A 64 -5.51 19.93 3.29
C GLY A 64 -5.41 18.49 2.77
N TRP A 65 -4.35 17.78 3.15
CA TRP A 65 -4.06 16.43 2.67
C TRP A 65 -4.36 15.40 3.75
N GLU A 66 -5.02 14.31 3.34
CA GLU A 66 -5.17 13.09 4.11
C GLU A 66 -5.38 11.90 3.16
N PRO A 67 -5.05 10.67 3.58
CA PRO A 67 -5.30 9.47 2.77
C PRO A 67 -6.80 9.25 2.58
N LYS A 68 -7.22 9.05 1.32
CA LYS A 68 -8.63 8.84 0.95
C LYS A 68 -8.98 7.40 0.58
N VAL A 69 -7.95 6.55 0.42
CA VAL A 69 -8.11 5.16 -0.02
C VAL A 69 -7.81 4.25 1.16
N PRO A 70 -8.83 3.60 1.76
CA PRO A 70 -8.60 2.63 2.83
C PRO A 70 -7.94 1.35 2.28
N LEU A 71 -7.28 0.58 3.15
CA LEU A 71 -6.57 -0.66 2.80
C LEU A 71 -7.44 -1.62 1.98
N ARG A 72 -8.66 -1.91 2.44
CA ARG A 72 -9.62 -2.80 1.76
C ARG A 72 -10.02 -2.34 0.36
N LYS A 73 -9.86 -1.05 0.03
CA LYS A 73 -10.10 -0.51 -1.32
C LYS A 73 -8.82 -0.47 -2.16
N GLY A 74 -7.69 -0.11 -1.55
CA GLY A 74 -6.42 0.02 -2.26
C GLY A 74 -5.77 -1.32 -2.61
N LEU A 75 -5.90 -2.32 -1.73
CA LEU A 75 -5.24 -3.61 -1.93
C LEU A 75 -5.71 -4.35 -3.19
N PRO A 76 -7.02 -4.44 -3.52
CA PRO A 76 -7.46 -5.03 -4.79
C PRO A 76 -6.89 -4.34 -6.03
N MET A 77 -6.67 -3.01 -5.96
CA MET A 77 -6.07 -2.25 -7.07
C MET A 77 -4.61 -2.66 -7.28
N MET A 78 -3.85 -2.82 -6.19
CA MET A 78 -2.48 -3.34 -6.24
C MET A 78 -2.45 -4.77 -6.78
N VAL A 79 -3.33 -5.65 -6.30
CA VAL A 79 -3.41 -7.04 -6.77
C VAL A 79 -3.69 -7.10 -8.27
N THR A 80 -4.66 -6.31 -8.77
CA THR A 80 -4.97 -6.23 -10.21
C THR A 80 -3.76 -5.84 -11.04
N ASP A 81 -3.06 -4.79 -10.62
CA ASP A 81 -1.85 -4.30 -11.30
C ASP A 81 -0.71 -5.33 -11.26
N PHE A 82 -0.46 -5.99 -10.12
CA PHE A 82 0.55 -7.05 -10.02
C PHE A 82 0.20 -8.28 -10.87
N SER A 83 -1.07 -8.70 -10.88
CA SER A 83 -1.53 -9.80 -11.73
C SER A 83 -1.31 -9.49 -13.20
N GLN A 84 -1.53 -8.25 -13.64
CA GLN A 84 -1.26 -7.83 -15.02
C GLN A 84 0.23 -7.86 -15.34
N ARG A 85 1.10 -7.31 -14.49
CA ARG A 85 2.55 -7.30 -14.76
C ARG A 85 3.20 -8.68 -14.72
N ILE A 86 2.69 -9.58 -13.86
CA ILE A 86 3.26 -10.92 -13.69
C ILE A 86 2.73 -11.91 -14.74
N PHE A 87 1.43 -11.83 -15.08
CA PHE A 87 0.77 -12.82 -15.95
C PHE A 87 0.32 -12.25 -17.31
N GLY A 88 0.20 -10.93 -17.46
CA GLY A 88 -0.31 -10.25 -18.66
C GLY A 88 0.75 -9.98 -19.74
N ASP A 89 2.02 -9.84 -19.36
CA ASP A 89 3.14 -9.55 -20.29
C ASP A 89 3.42 -10.67 -21.32
N HIS A 90 2.86 -11.86 -21.13
CA HIS A 90 3.03 -12.97 -22.07
C HIS A 90 2.18 -12.85 -23.34
N LYS A 91 1.07 -12.10 -23.34
CA LYS A 91 0.20 -12.00 -24.53
C LYS A 91 0.68 -10.99 -25.57
N GLU A 92 1.39 -9.94 -25.17
CA GLU A 92 1.79 -8.89 -26.11
C GLU A 92 3.03 -9.27 -26.92
N ARG A 93 3.98 -10.03 -26.35
CA ARG A 93 5.21 -10.45 -27.05
C ARG A 93 5.00 -11.48 -28.17
N GLU A 94 3.91 -12.25 -28.15
CA GLU A 94 3.62 -13.23 -29.20
C GLU A 94 2.94 -12.60 -30.44
N SER A 95 2.34 -11.43 -30.27
CA SER A 95 1.64 -10.72 -31.35
C SER A 95 2.55 -9.86 -32.26
N SER A 96 3.77 -9.56 -31.83
CA SER A 96 4.72 -8.70 -32.55
C SER A 96 5.66 -9.43 -33.51
N THR A 97 5.61 -10.77 -33.60
CA THR A 97 6.57 -11.58 -34.37
C THR A 97 5.98 -12.22 -35.63
N SER A 98 4.76 -11.83 -36.02
CA SER A 98 4.11 -12.27 -37.26
C SER A 98 3.83 -11.08 -38.17
N THR A 99 4.85 -10.55 -38.85
CA THR A 99 4.71 -9.74 -40.08
C THR A 99 5.96 -9.92 -40.92
#